data_AF-A0A4Q2Z6R1-F1
#
_entry.id   AF-A0A4Q2Z6R1-F1
#
_cell.length_a   1.000
_cell.length_b   1.000
_cell.length_c   1.000
_cell.angle_alpha   90.00
_cell.angle_beta   90.00
_cell.angle_gamma   90.00
#
_symmetry.space_group_name_H-M   'P 1'
#
loop_
_entity.id
_entity.type
_entity.pdbx_description
1 polymer ?
#
loop_
_entity_poly.entity_id
_entity_poly.type
_entity_poly.pdbx_seq_one_letter_code
_entity_poly.pdbx_strand_id
1 'polypeptide(L)'
;LKAFLIFLAIVSVTTVINQVRTLVAHLWENEGEAMTVTAQYLDSVNVPPPALLPALWAPVGLRYHALHHLLPSVPYHNLAAAHRRITAVVDQASPYHKASYAGLPGLVGQLARSTMVKR
;
A
#
# COMPACT_ATOMS: atom_id res chain seq x y z
N LEU A 1 -23.20 6.32 29.88
CA LEU A 1 -23.45 6.70 28.46
C LEU A 1 -22.25 7.41 27.81
N LYS A 2 -21.74 8.54 28.32
CA LYS A 2 -20.60 9.29 27.73
C LYS A 2 -19.37 8.42 27.45
N ALA A 3 -18.88 7.68 28.45
CA ALA A 3 -17.71 6.82 28.30
C ALA A 3 -17.92 5.72 27.24
N PHE A 4 -19.13 5.16 27.16
CA PHE A 4 -19.50 4.16 26.16
C PHE A 4 -19.46 4.72 24.73
N LEU A 5 -19.97 5.93 24.51
CA LEU A 5 -19.92 6.58 23.20
C LEU A 5 -18.49 6.93 22.76
N ILE A 6 -17.64 7.39 23.69
CA ILE A 6 -16.22 7.64 23.42
C ILE A 6 -15.52 6.34 23.02
N PHE A 7 -15.75 5.26 23.78
CA PHE A 7 -15.21 3.95 23.46
C PHE A 7 -15.65 3.49 22.07
N LEU A 8 -16.94 3.58 21.76
CA LEU A 8 -17.49 3.18 20.47
C LEU A 8 -16.86 3.98 19.32
N ALA A 9 -16.67 5.30 19.50
CA ALA A 9 -16.04 6.15 18.49
C ALA A 9 -14.58 5.75 18.23
N ILE A 10 -13.78 5.53 19.28
CA ILE A 10 -12.38 5.12 19.15
C ILE A 10 -12.27 3.78 18.43
N VAL A 11 -13.05 2.79 18.83
CA VAL A 11 -13.04 1.45 18.23
C VAL A 11 -13.46 1.53 16.76
N SER A 12 -14.53 2.27 16.46
CA SER A 12 -15.03 2.42 15.09
C SER A 12 -13.99 3.08 14.17
N VAL A 13 -13.42 4.21 14.59
CA VAL A 13 -12.40 4.93 13.81
C VAL A 13 -11.16 4.07 13.59
N THR A 14 -10.66 3.43 14.64
CA THR A 14 -9.47 2.56 14.56
C THR A 14 -9.72 1.39 13.60
N THR A 15 -10.90 0.77 13.70
CA THR A 15 -11.28 -0.35 12.84
C THR A 15 -11.38 0.09 11.38
N VAL A 16 -12.05 1.21 11.10
CA VAL A 16 -12.16 1.74 9.73
C VAL A 16 -10.78 2.05 9.15
N ILE A 17 -9.90 2.72 9.90
CA ILE A 17 -8.53 3.00 9.44
C ILE A 17 -7.77 1.69 9.16
N ASN A 18 -7.89 0.70 10.04
CA ASN A 18 -7.26 -0.61 9.83
C ASN A 18 -7.80 -1.34 8.59
N GLN A 19 -9.10 -1.23 8.29
CA GLN A 19 -9.68 -1.84 7.08
C GLN A 19 -9.23 -1.12 5.82
N VAL A 20 -9.23 0.21 5.82
CA VAL A 20 -8.69 1.00 4.70
C VAL A 20 -7.23 0.64 4.46
N ARG A 21 -6.43 0.51 5.52
CA ARG A 21 -5.03 0.09 5.47
C ARG A 21 -4.85 -1.24 4.75
N THR A 22 -5.64 -2.26 5.11
CA THR A 22 -5.60 -3.57 4.47
C THR A 22 -6.04 -3.49 3.01
N LEU A 23 -7.10 -2.74 2.72
CA LEU A 23 -7.66 -2.66 1.38
C LEU A 23 -6.67 -2.01 0.40
N VAL A 24 -6.03 -0.90 0.79
CA VAL A 24 -5.09 -0.15 -0.07
C VAL A 24 -3.69 -0.77 -0.17
N ALA A 25 -3.45 -1.89 0.51
CA ALA A 25 -2.18 -2.62 0.40
C ALA A 25 -1.99 -3.21 -1.01
N HIS A 26 -3.11 -3.52 -1.67
CA HIS A 26 -3.20 -4.13 -2.98
C HIS A 26 -4.27 -3.45 -3.83
N LEU A 27 -4.18 -3.64 -5.16
CA LEU A 27 -5.17 -3.13 -6.12
C LEU A 27 -6.30 -4.14 -6.37
N TRP A 28 -6.08 -5.41 -6.01
CA TRP A 28 -7.04 -6.51 -6.15
C TRP A 28 -7.47 -6.73 -7.60
N GLU A 29 -6.54 -6.60 -8.54
CA GLU A 29 -6.86 -6.70 -9.97
C GLU A 29 -6.97 -8.16 -10.47
N ASN A 30 -6.43 -9.11 -9.71
CA ASN A 30 -6.44 -10.53 -10.06
C ASN A 30 -7.77 -11.21 -9.68
N GLU A 31 -8.30 -12.01 -10.60
CA GLU A 31 -9.59 -12.71 -10.43
C GLU A 31 -9.43 -14.19 -10.03
N GLY A 32 -8.23 -14.58 -9.57
CA GLY A 32 -7.94 -15.93 -9.07
C GLY A 32 -6.95 -16.72 -9.93
N GLU A 33 -6.44 -16.12 -11.00
CA GLU A 33 -5.44 -16.75 -11.87
C GLU A 33 -4.04 -16.70 -11.26
N ALA A 34 -3.16 -17.57 -11.74
CA ALA A 34 -1.76 -17.58 -11.33
C ALA A 34 -1.05 -16.31 -11.81
N MET A 35 -0.51 -15.52 -10.87
CA MET A 35 0.20 -14.28 -11.16
C MET A 35 1.71 -14.48 -11.23
N THR A 36 2.34 -13.85 -12.22
CA THR A 36 3.81 -13.71 -12.25
C THR A 36 4.29 -12.83 -11.09
N VAL A 37 5.58 -12.94 -10.73
CA VAL A 37 6.19 -12.08 -9.69
C VAL A 37 6.02 -10.60 -10.02
N THR A 38 6.19 -10.22 -11.30
CA THR A 38 5.98 -8.84 -11.74
C THR A 38 4.53 -8.40 -11.57
N ALA A 39 3.56 -9.28 -11.87
CA ALA A 39 2.15 -8.95 -11.69
C ALA A 39 1.79 -8.81 -10.20
N GLN A 40 2.29 -9.70 -9.32
CA GLN A 40 2.12 -9.58 -7.87
C GLN A 40 2.72 -8.28 -7.33
N TYR A 41 3.90 -7.89 -7.84
CA TYR A 41 4.53 -6.62 -7.50
C TYR A 41 3.68 -5.42 -7.92
N LEU A 42 3.13 -5.44 -9.14
CA LEU A 42 2.31 -4.34 -9.67
C LEU A 42 0.93 -4.26 -9.03
N ASP A 43 0.40 -5.37 -8.53
CA ASP A 43 -0.83 -5.38 -7.73
C ASP A 43 -0.59 -4.90 -6.29
N SER A 44 0.66 -4.81 -5.85
CA SER A 44 1.03 -4.34 -4.51
C SER A 44 1.41 -2.86 -4.50
N VAL A 45 1.25 -2.20 -3.36
CA VAL A 45 1.45 -0.74 -3.24
C VAL A 45 2.69 -0.39 -2.41
N ASN A 46 3.46 0.61 -2.85
CA ASN A 46 4.39 1.38 -2.04
C ASN A 46 3.85 2.81 -1.84
N VAL A 47 4.13 3.40 -0.69
CA VAL A 47 3.90 4.82 -0.40
C VAL A 47 5.17 5.45 0.20
N PRO A 48 6.25 5.59 -0.59
CA PRO A 48 7.52 6.10 -0.10
C PRO A 48 7.42 7.60 0.24
N PRO A 49 8.39 8.15 1.00
CA PRO A 49 8.53 9.61 1.16
C PRO A 49 8.53 10.34 -0.20
N PRO A 50 8.07 11.60 -0.26
CA PRO A 50 7.81 12.53 0.84
C PRO A 50 6.39 12.49 1.42
N ALA A 51 5.61 11.43 1.17
CA ALA A 51 4.25 11.36 1.66
C ALA A 51 4.17 11.59 3.18
N LEU A 52 3.45 12.66 3.59
CA LEU A 52 3.40 13.15 4.98
C LEU A 52 2.49 12.30 5.88
N LEU A 53 1.31 11.94 5.36
CA LEU A 53 0.28 11.25 6.12
C LEU A 53 0.48 9.73 6.29
N PRO A 54 1.24 8.99 5.44
CA PRO A 54 1.53 7.57 5.68
C PRO A 54 2.16 7.26 7.02
N ALA A 55 2.83 8.20 7.69
CA ALA A 55 3.27 7.98 9.07
C ALA A 55 2.11 7.68 10.04
N LEU A 56 0.88 8.14 9.74
CA LEU A 56 -0.29 7.96 10.60
C LEU A 56 -1.10 6.69 10.26
N TRP A 57 -1.26 6.36 8.97
CA TRP A 57 -2.12 5.24 8.53
C TRP A 57 -1.34 4.02 7.99
N ALA A 58 -0.06 4.23 7.66
CA ALA A 58 0.87 3.22 7.15
C ALA A 58 2.25 3.31 7.83
N PRO A 59 2.35 3.39 9.18
CA PRO A 59 3.62 3.67 9.86
C PRO A 59 4.70 2.63 9.55
N VAL A 60 4.30 1.36 9.50
CA VAL A 60 5.12 0.17 9.20
C VAL A 60 4.32 -0.83 8.37
N GLY A 61 5.02 -1.73 7.67
CA GLY A 61 4.44 -2.70 6.73
C GLY A 61 4.12 -2.09 5.35
N LEU A 62 3.38 -0.99 5.29
CA LEU A 62 2.82 -0.52 4.01
C LEU A 62 3.67 0.41 3.16
N ARG A 63 4.59 1.17 3.75
CA ARG A 63 5.38 2.18 3.00
C ARG A 63 6.15 1.59 1.84
N TYR A 64 6.57 0.34 1.99
CA TYR A 64 7.36 -0.42 1.02
C TYR A 64 6.78 -1.83 0.83
N HIS A 65 5.45 -2.00 0.83
CA HIS A 65 4.80 -3.32 0.79
C HIS A 65 5.06 -4.07 -0.52
N ALA A 66 4.94 -3.41 -1.67
CA ALA A 66 5.33 -4.03 -2.94
C ALA A 66 6.81 -4.43 -2.96
N LEU A 67 7.69 -3.60 -2.39
CA LEU A 67 9.11 -3.95 -2.29
C LEU A 67 9.37 -5.12 -1.34
N HIS A 68 8.57 -5.28 -0.28
CA HIS A 68 8.63 -6.44 0.59
C HIS A 68 8.28 -7.72 -0.17
N HIS A 69 7.26 -7.71 -1.03
CA HIS A 69 6.95 -8.85 -1.90
C HIS A 69 8.08 -9.17 -2.89
N LEU A 70 8.78 -8.15 -3.39
CA LEU A 70 9.93 -8.36 -4.28
C LEU A 70 11.18 -8.86 -3.53
N LEU A 71 11.40 -8.41 -2.29
CA LEU A 71 12.58 -8.68 -1.48
C LEU A 71 12.18 -9.14 -0.05
N PRO A 72 11.52 -10.30 0.10
CA PRO A 72 10.94 -10.69 1.38
C PRO A 72 11.99 -10.94 2.48
N SER A 73 13.21 -11.31 2.09
CA SER A 73 14.33 -11.56 3.02
C SER A 73 15.00 -10.29 3.54
N VAL A 74 14.74 -9.11 2.96
CA VAL A 74 15.32 -7.86 3.43
C VAL A 74 14.53 -7.36 4.65
N PRO A 75 15.17 -7.11 5.80
CA PRO A 75 14.48 -6.58 6.97
C PRO A 75 13.74 -5.27 6.64
N TYR A 76 12.52 -5.10 7.18
CA TYR A 76 11.65 -3.98 6.81
C TYR A 76 12.33 -2.60 6.93
N HIS A 77 13.11 -2.38 7.99
CA HIS A 77 13.83 -1.14 8.24
C HIS A 77 14.91 -0.83 7.18
N ASN A 78 15.37 -1.84 6.45
CA ASN A 78 16.33 -1.70 5.35
C ASN A 78 15.66 -1.47 3.98
N LEU A 79 14.33 -1.64 3.86
CA LEU A 79 13.62 -1.49 2.58
C LEU A 79 13.70 -0.07 2.03
N ALA A 80 13.73 0.96 2.89
CA ALA A 80 13.93 2.33 2.43
C ALA A 80 15.30 2.53 1.75
N ALA A 81 16.35 1.91 2.28
CA ALA A 81 17.68 1.96 1.68
C ALA A 81 17.73 1.13 0.38
N ALA A 82 17.10 -0.05 0.37
CA ALA A 82 16.98 -0.88 -0.82
C ALA A 82 16.23 -0.13 -1.94
N HIS A 83 15.11 0.52 -1.62
CA HIS A 83 14.33 1.30 -2.58
C HIS A 83 15.18 2.36 -3.27
N ARG A 84 15.89 3.19 -2.49
CA ARG A 84 16.79 4.22 -3.05
C ARG A 84 17.87 3.63 -3.95
N ARG A 85 18.48 2.50 -3.56
CA ARG A 85 19.52 1.85 -4.36
C ARG A 85 18.98 1.29 -5.67
N ILE A 86 17.81 0.65 -5.65
CA ILE A 86 17.17 0.09 -6.85
C ILE A 86 16.74 1.22 -7.79
N THR A 87 16.04 2.23 -7.28
CA THR A 87 15.64 3.43 -8.05
C THR A 87 16.81 4.10 -8.74
N ALA A 88 18.02 4.07 -8.15
CA ALA A 88 19.20 4.68 -8.74
C ALA A 88 19.81 3.88 -9.91
N VAL A 89 19.48 2.59 -10.06
CA VAL A 89 20.11 1.70 -11.06
C VAL A 89 19.14 1.18 -12.12
N VAL A 90 17.83 1.20 -11.87
CA VAL A 90 16.83 0.78 -12.86
C VAL A 90 16.48 1.93 -13.81
N ASP A 91 16.20 1.59 -15.06
CA ASP A 91 15.75 2.57 -16.05
C ASP A 91 14.44 3.24 -15.63
N GLN A 92 14.26 4.50 -16.03
CA GLN A 92 13.03 5.26 -15.75
C GLN A 92 11.76 4.57 -16.29
N ALA A 93 11.89 3.81 -17.37
CA ALA A 93 10.78 3.04 -17.96
C ALA A 93 10.46 1.73 -17.21
N SER A 94 11.25 1.38 -16.19
CA SER A 94 11.10 0.14 -15.44
C SER A 94 9.72 0.04 -14.77
N PRO A 95 9.06 -1.13 -14.80
CA PRO A 95 7.83 -1.36 -14.05
C PRO A 95 8.00 -1.17 -12.53
N TYR A 96 9.24 -1.18 -12.03
CA TYR A 96 9.55 -0.89 -10.63
C TYR A 96 8.92 0.41 -10.12
N HIS A 97 8.89 1.45 -10.95
CA HIS A 97 8.34 2.75 -10.54
C HIS A 97 6.81 2.76 -10.43
N LYS A 98 6.12 1.82 -11.09
CA LYS A 98 4.65 1.82 -11.21
C LYS A 98 3.93 1.40 -9.92
N ALA A 99 4.61 0.73 -9.01
CA ALA A 99 4.04 0.32 -7.72
C ALA A 99 4.10 1.44 -6.64
N SER A 100 4.62 2.64 -6.95
CA SER A 100 4.80 3.71 -5.96
C SER A 100 3.77 4.83 -6.12
N TYR A 101 3.04 5.12 -5.04
CA TYR A 101 1.93 6.07 -5.02
C TYR A 101 2.18 7.19 -4.01
N ALA A 102 1.63 8.38 -4.29
CA ALA A 102 1.81 9.57 -3.43
C ALA A 102 1.04 9.49 -2.10
N GLY A 103 -0.02 8.68 -2.01
CA GLY A 103 -0.82 8.52 -0.79
C GLY A 103 -2.22 7.97 -1.04
N LEU A 104 -3.06 8.02 0.01
CA LEU A 104 -4.40 7.42 0.02
C LEU A 104 -5.39 7.91 -1.04
N PRO A 105 -5.48 9.21 -1.40
CA PRO A 105 -6.57 9.67 -2.26
C PRO A 105 -6.62 8.96 -3.62
N GLY A 106 -5.46 8.75 -4.25
CA GLY A 106 -5.37 8.00 -5.51
C GLY A 106 -5.73 6.52 -5.34
N LEU A 107 -5.25 5.89 -4.27
CA LEU A 107 -5.49 4.47 -3.99
C LEU A 107 -6.97 4.17 -3.70
N VAL A 108 -7.60 4.99 -2.85
CA VAL A 108 -9.03 4.88 -2.55
C VAL A 108 -9.87 5.12 -3.80
N GLY A 109 -9.50 6.11 -4.64
CA GLY A 109 -10.17 6.34 -5.91
C GLY A 109 -10.05 5.15 -6.87
N GLN A 110 -8.88 4.52 -6.94
CA GLN A 110 -8.65 3.33 -7.77
C GLN A 110 -9.49 2.15 -7.30
N LEU A 111 -9.54 1.88 -5.99
CA LEU A 111 -10.37 0.83 -5.39
C LEU A 111 -11.87 1.07 -5.57
N ALA A 112 -12.32 2.31 -5.36
CA ALA A 112 -13.72 2.67 -5.57
C ALA A 112 -14.11 2.46 -7.03
N ARG A 113 -13.25 2.86 -7.97
CA ARG A 113 -13.47 2.64 -9.41
C ARG A 113 -13.48 1.16 -9.77
N SER A 114 -12.50 0.36 -9.30
CA SER A 114 -12.44 -1.07 -9.60
C SER A 114 -13.62 -1.86 -9.01
N THR A 115 -14.19 -1.39 -7.90
CA THR A 115 -15.35 -2.02 -7.26
C THR A 115 -16.69 -1.59 -7.88
N MET A 116 -16.85 -0.29 -8.18
CA MET A 116 -18.14 0.28 -8.59
C MET A 116 -18.36 0.23 -10.10
N VAL A 117 -17.29 0.20 -10.90
CA VAL A 117 -17.39 0.02 -12.34
C VAL A 117 -17.32 -1.48 -12.62
N LYS A 118 -18.44 -2.06 -13.05
CA LYS A 118 -18.47 -3.44 -13.53
C LYS A 118 -17.45 -3.60 -14.67
N ARG A 119 -16.51 -4.54 -14.52
CA ARG A 119 -15.69 -5.02 -15.64
C ARG A 119 -16.57 -5.80 -16.61
#